data_AF-A0A1B1UBT7-F1
#
_entry.id   AF-A0A1B1UBT7-F1
#
_cell.length_a   1.000
_cell.length_b   1.000
_cell.length_c   1.000
_cell.angle_alpha   90.00
_cell.angle_beta   90.00
_cell.angle_gamma   90.00
#
_symmetry.space_group_name_H-M   'P 1'
#
loop_
_entity.id
_entity.type
_entity.pdbx_description
1 polymer ?
#
loop_
_entity_poly.entity_id
_entity_poly.type
_entity_poly.pdbx_seq_one_letter_code
_entity_poly.pdbx_strand_id
1 'polypeptide(L)' 'MQEVRMCDLCRELDYKIEACRRLENSANDELTREAVADLIREYEEDKAKLHPNQSGEASRS' A
#
# COMPACT_ATOMS: atom_id res chain seq x y z
N MET A 1 17.38 -15.97 5.00
CA MET A 1 16.37 -14.96 5.37
C MET A 1 16.44 -13.89 4.30
N GLN A 2 15.49 -13.86 3.36
CA GLN A 2 15.52 -12.93 2.25
C GLN A 2 14.97 -11.61 2.76
N GLU A 3 15.87 -10.69 3.11
CA GLU A 3 15.55 -9.32 3.48
C GLU A 3 14.98 -8.66 2.22
N VAL A 4 13.65 -8.61 2.14
CA VAL A 4 12.95 -7.85 1.10
C VAL A 4 13.34 -6.39 1.35
N ARG A 5 14.36 -5.90 0.65
CA ARG A 5 14.70 -4.48 0.66
C ARG A 5 13.48 -3.75 0.11
N MET A 6 12.63 -3.24 1.01
CA MET A 6 11.51 -2.38 0.65
C MET A 6 12.06 -1.28 -0.25
N CYS A 7 11.54 -1.21 -1.47
CA CYS A 7 11.94 -0.19 -2.41
C CYS A 7 11.59 1.19 -1.83
N ASP A 8 12.36 2.25 -2.15
CA ASP A 8 12.06 3.59 -1.62
C ASP A 8 10.62 4.04 -1.95
N LEU A 9 10.12 3.63 -3.12
CA LEU A 9 8.73 3.88 -3.54
C LEU A 9 7.70 3.11 -2.70
N CYS A 10 8.02 1.88 -2.30
CA CYS A 10 7.19 1.04 -1.45
C CYS A 10 7.09 1.64 -0.05
N ARG A 11 8.23 2.13 0.45
CA ARG A 11 8.31 2.85 1.71
C ARG A 11 7.49 4.15 1.65
N GLU A 12 7.56 4.88 0.55
CA GLU A 12 6.74 6.08 0.35
C GLU A 12 5.23 5.75 0.31
N LEU A 13 4.85 4.68 -0.38
CA LEU A 13 3.45 4.20 -0.40
C LEU A 13 2.98 3.76 0.99
N ASP A 14 3.79 3.03 1.75
CA ASP A 14 3.47 2.68 3.15
C ASP A 14 3.28 3.94 4.02
N TYR A 15 4.15 4.95 3.89
CA TYR A 15 3.96 6.23 4.58
C TYR A 15 2.65 6.92 4.20
N LYS A 16 2.28 6.92 2.91
CA LYS A 16 1.01 7.48 2.43
C LYS A 16 -0.20 6.71 2.96
N ILE A 17 -0.12 5.38 2.98
CA ILE A 17 -1.17 4.51 3.54
C ILE A 17 -1.34 4.78 5.04
N GLU A 18 -0.25 4.86 5.80
CA GLU A 18 -0.34 5.19 7.23
C GLU A 18 -0.93 6.58 7.48
N ALA A 19 -0.56 7.58 6.68
CA ALA A 19 -1.13 8.91 6.76
C ALA A 19 -2.64 8.90 6.46
N CYS A 20 -3.05 8.16 5.42
CA CYS A 20 -4.46 7.98 5.07
C CYS A 20 -5.24 7.28 6.20
N ARG A 21 -4.70 6.21 6.81
CA ARG A 21 -5.35 5.52 7.93
C ARG A 21 -5.55 6.45 9.15
N ARG A 22 -4.60 7.34 9.41
CA ARG A 22 -4.75 8.36 10.47
C ARG A 22 -5.84 9.37 10.11
N LEU A 23 -5.90 9.79 8.85
CA LEU A 23 -6.94 10.68 8.35
C LEU A 23 -8.32 10.03 8.45
N GLU A 24 -8.47 8.78 8.03
CA GLU A 24 -9.71 8.01 8.14
C GLU A 24 -10.22 7.94 9.60
N ASN A 25 -9.31 7.70 10.55
CA ASN A 25 -9.65 7.62 11.98
C ASN A 25 -9.95 9.00 12.60
N SER A 26 -9.42 10.08 12.02
CA SER A 26 -9.69 11.45 12.47
C SER A 26 -10.93 12.07 11.81
N ALA A 27 -11.32 11.56 10.64
CA ALA A 27 -12.46 12.04 9.89
C ALA A 27 -13.76 11.51 10.51
N ASN A 28 -14.70 12.41 10.80
CA ASN A 28 -16.05 12.03 11.23
C ASN A 28 -17.04 11.93 10.05
N ASP A 29 -16.66 12.45 8.88
CA ASP A 29 -17.46 12.39 7.65
C ASP A 29 -17.32 11.01 6.97
N GLU A 30 -18.45 10.33 6.80
CA GLU A 30 -18.53 9.02 6.15
C GLU A 30 -17.97 9.04 4.72
N LEU A 31 -18.33 10.06 3.93
CA LEU A 31 -17.81 10.26 2.57
C LEU A 31 -16.27 10.42 2.54
N THR A 32 -15.70 11.11 3.53
CA THR A 32 -14.25 11.26 3.63
C THR A 32 -13.59 9.94 4.01
N ARG A 33 -14.21 9.16 4.90
CA ARG A 33 -13.70 7.83 5.26
C ARG A 33 -13.74 6.87 4.06
N GLU A 34 -14.83 6.86 3.30
CA GLU A 34 -14.94 6.05 2.08
C GLU A 34 -13.90 6.47 1.03
N ALA A 35 -13.75 7.76 0.76
CA ALA A 35 -12.76 8.25 -0.19
C ALA A 35 -11.32 7.92 0.22
N VAL A 36 -11.01 8.03 1.52
CA VAL A 36 -9.68 7.68 2.06
C VAL A 36 -9.44 6.18 2.05
N ALA A 37 -10.47 5.36 2.30
CA ALA A 37 -10.38 3.90 2.20
C ALA A 37 -10.13 3.46 0.76
N ASP A 38 -10.78 4.09 -0.22
CA ASP A 38 -10.55 3.81 -1.65
C ASP A 38 -9.12 4.17 -2.05
N LEU A 39 -8.62 5.32 -1.58
CA LEU A 39 -7.24 5.76 -1.83
C LEU A 39 -6.18 4.81 -1.22
N ILE A 40 -6.44 4.26 -0.02
CA ILE A 40 -5.57 3.24 0.59
C ILE A 40 -5.50 2.00 -0.29
N ARG A 41 -6.66 1.54 -0.80
CA ARG A 41 -6.76 0.38 -1.67
C ARG A 41 -5.98 0.59 -2.97
N GLU A 42 -6.08 1.77 -3.59
CA GLU A 42 -5.29 2.12 -4.77
C GLU A 42 -3.78 2.05 -4.49
N TYR A 43 -3.31 2.59 -3.36
CA TYR A 43 -1.89 2.51 -2.99
C TYR A 43 -1.41 1.08 -2.71
N GLU A 44 -2.25 0.23 -2.12
CA GLU A 44 -1.94 -1.19 -1.93
C GLU A 44 -1.88 -1.94 -3.28
N GLU A 45 -2.78 -1.61 -4.22
CA GLU A 45 -2.75 -2.15 -5.58
C GLU A 45 -1.52 -1.69 -6.37
N ASP A 46 -1.14 -0.42 -6.27
CA ASP A 46 0.09 0.10 -6.89
C ASP A 46 1.33 -0.58 -6.31
N LYS A 47 1.36 -0.82 -5.00
CA LYS A 47 2.43 -1.58 -4.35
C LYS A 47 2.51 -3.02 -4.87
N ALA A 48 1.36 -3.67 -5.11
CA ALA A 48 1.30 -4.99 -5.73
C ALA A 48 1.75 -4.98 -7.21
N LYS A 49 1.40 -3.95 -7.98
CA LYS A 49 1.84 -3.76 -9.38
C LYS A 49 3.32 -3.43 -9.50
N LEU A 50 3.88 -2.71 -8.53
CA LEU A 50 5.31 -2.38 -8.48
C LEU A 50 6.20 -3.61 -8.28
N HIS A 51 5.63 -4.67 -7.70
CA HIS A 51 6.31 -5.93 -7.54
C HIS A 51 5.46 -7.10 -8.03
N PRO A 52 5.34 -7.28 -9.35
CA PRO A 52 4.61 -8.41 -9.92
C PRO A 52 5.25 -9.77 -9.57
N ASN A 53 6.50 -9.77 -9.06
CA ASN A 53 7.28 -10.95 -8.76
C ASN A 53 7.23 -11.41 -7.29
N GLN A 54 6.38 -10.82 -6.44
CA GLN A 54 6.17 -11.31 -5.06
C GLN A 54 4.96 -12.24 -4.94
N SER A 55 4.05 -12.19 -5.93
CA SER A 55 2.79 -12.95 -5.94
C SER A 55 2.79 -14.12 -6.94
N GLY A 56 3.94 -14.50 -7.48
CA GLY A 56 4.08 -15.64 -8.38
C GLY A 56 5.33 -16.44 -8.05
N GLU A 57 5.15 -17.69 -7.67
CA GLU A 57 6.21 -18.71 -7.65
C GLU A 57 7.05 -18.73 -8.95
N ALA A 58 8.23 -19.34 -8.87
CA ALA A 58 9.06 -19.83 -9.99
C ALA A 58 10.06 -18.87 -10.65
N SER A 59 11.03 -18.37 -9.87
CA SER A 59 12.42 -18.34 -10.34
C SER A 59 13.21 -19.42 -9.61
N ARG A 60 13.02 -20.68 -10.00
CA ARG A 60 14.00 -21.74 -9.76
C ARG A 60 14.13 -22.58 -11.02
N SER A 61 15.10 -22.14 -11.81
CA SER A 61 15.82 -22.92 -12.82
C SER A 61 16.41 -24.20 -12.22
#